data_AF-A0A8H5C057-F1
#
_entry.id   AF-A0A8H5C057-F1
#
_cell.length_a   1.000
_cell.length_b   1.000
_cell.length_c   1.000
_cell.angle_alpha   90.00
_cell.angle_beta   90.00
_cell.angle_gamma   90.00
#
_symmetry.space_group_name_H-M   'P 1'
#
loop_
_entity.id
_entity.type
_entity.pdbx_description
1 polymer ?
#
loop_
_entity_poly.entity_id
_entity_poly.type
_entity_poly.pdbx_seq_one_letter_code
_entity_poly.pdbx_strand_id
1 'polypeptide(L)'
;MKLVKLDSLSETVYWTYRSWRKGEVALQKIAESWARWQFLSPFFASHGLHIYNLGGPGGPGMPPKHPVSQHTRTEAWPWARRGYEDEEDLCFDFVHAVRVWPARDDNGHEVMIRLVSGFEMTDELRAFQRLNTPEAMSDPRNHTLPALKYLRFDGLVFVVMPRWGSGPFSPFARFSTISELFDLVESFYEGLEFLHEKRIAHRDIYQTNLVMNILGYVDIPRFNMRKLGEVKYAFIDFDACLTFPEDSDLDVVRVEREMRNQVVGLGLKPGMCNPFKDDVLCLAFEAQGMLRVAEHSLPEVGQFFDWIWACDYEETPSATVVLQRLRQLRGSLGDDQLKQSPVGQFWTKGRIEPYR
;
A
#
# COMPACT_ATOMS: atom_id res chain seq x y z
N MET A 1 33.79 20.26 3.78
CA MET A 1 32.46 20.01 3.20
C MET A 1 32.35 20.81 1.91
N LYS A 2 32.56 20.17 0.73
CA LYS A 2 32.35 20.85 -0.56
C LYS A 2 30.84 20.89 -0.80
N LEU A 3 30.22 22.03 -0.53
CA LEU A 3 28.90 22.35 -1.08
C LEU A 3 29.06 22.36 -2.60
N VAL A 4 28.54 21.32 -3.25
CA VAL A 4 28.37 21.33 -4.70
C VAL A 4 27.31 22.40 -4.97
N LYS A 5 27.74 23.51 -5.56
CA LYS A 5 26.83 24.53 -6.09
C LYS A 5 26.22 23.92 -7.35
N LEU A 6 25.01 23.40 -7.25
CA LEU A 6 24.20 23.01 -8.41
C LEU A 6 23.38 24.22 -8.84
N ASP A 7 23.14 24.35 -10.15
CA ASP A 7 22.73 25.60 -10.79
C ASP A 7 21.24 25.93 -10.58
N SER A 8 20.48 25.07 -9.90
CA SER A 8 19.11 25.36 -9.42
C SER A 8 18.67 24.52 -8.20
N LEU A 9 17.67 25.02 -7.46
CA LEU A 9 17.06 24.31 -6.33
C LEU A 9 16.36 23.02 -6.78
N SER A 10 15.83 22.96 -8.01
CA SER A 10 15.22 21.77 -8.60
C SER A 10 16.23 20.70 -8.98
N GLU A 11 17.41 21.07 -9.47
CA GLU A 11 18.52 20.12 -9.60
C GLU A 11 18.98 19.58 -8.25
N THR A 12 18.98 20.43 -7.20
CA THR A 12 19.36 20.01 -5.84
C THR A 12 18.34 19.04 -5.26
N VAL A 13 17.05 19.30 -5.46
CA VAL A 13 15.95 18.37 -5.23
C VAL A 13 16.28 17.08 -6.00
N TYR A 14 16.28 17.08 -7.33
CA TYR A 14 16.44 15.89 -8.18
C TYR A 14 17.71 15.04 -7.93
N TRP A 15 18.90 15.64 -7.85
CA TRP A 15 20.17 14.93 -7.59
C TRP A 15 20.19 14.25 -6.23
N THR A 16 19.61 14.92 -5.22
CA THR A 16 19.42 14.39 -3.86
C THR A 16 18.21 13.46 -3.77
N TYR A 17 17.53 13.12 -4.87
CA TYR A 17 16.62 11.97 -4.94
C TYR A 17 17.30 10.77 -5.61
N ARG A 18 18.14 10.98 -6.63
CA ARG A 18 18.89 9.89 -7.30
C ARG A 18 19.94 9.22 -6.40
N SER A 19 20.69 9.97 -5.58
CA SER A 19 21.76 9.39 -4.74
C SER A 19 21.25 8.54 -3.56
N TRP A 20 19.93 8.38 -3.40
CA TRP A 20 19.27 7.90 -2.18
C TRP A 20 18.61 6.54 -2.31
N ARG A 21 18.59 5.96 -3.52
CA ARG A 21 18.43 4.52 -3.76
C ARG A 21 19.46 3.65 -3.00
N LYS A 22 20.44 4.27 -2.31
CA LYS A 22 21.56 3.61 -1.61
C LYS A 22 21.40 3.44 -0.09
N GLY A 23 20.23 3.74 0.49
CA GLY A 23 19.82 3.12 1.75
C GLY A 23 20.48 3.56 3.08
N GLU A 24 20.81 4.84 3.27
CA GLU A 24 21.18 5.37 4.60
C GLU A 24 20.18 6.45 5.02
N VAL A 25 19.52 6.33 6.18
CA VAL A 25 18.65 7.39 6.72
C VAL A 25 19.24 7.90 8.04
N ALA A 26 19.60 9.19 8.08
CA ALA A 26 20.09 9.91 9.24
C ALA A 26 19.10 11.04 9.57
N LEU A 27 19.01 11.49 10.82
CA LEU A 27 18.08 12.55 11.26
C LEU A 27 18.15 13.84 10.42
N GLN A 28 19.34 14.18 9.93
CA GLN A 28 19.58 15.31 9.02
C GLN A 28 18.74 15.21 7.73
N LYS A 29 18.55 13.99 7.23
CA LYS A 29 17.83 13.70 5.99
C LYS A 29 16.32 13.94 6.11
N ILE A 30 15.76 13.76 7.30
CA ILE A 30 14.35 14.03 7.61
C ILE A 30 14.09 15.53 7.65
N ALA A 31 14.99 16.30 8.29
CA ALA A 31 14.90 17.75 8.31
C ALA A 31 15.02 18.36 6.90
N GLU A 32 15.91 17.83 6.06
CA GLU A 32 16.02 18.23 4.65
C GLU A 32 14.77 17.90 3.84
N SER A 33 14.18 16.71 4.05
CA SER A 33 12.91 16.32 3.42
C SER A 33 11.80 17.31 3.77
N TRP A 34 11.61 17.57 5.06
CA TRP A 34 10.59 18.51 5.53
C TRP A 34 10.79 19.92 4.98
N ALA A 35 12.01 20.44 4.97
CA ALA A 35 12.29 21.76 4.41
C ALA A 35 11.86 21.89 2.94
N ARG A 36 11.97 20.81 2.16
CA ARG A 36 11.51 20.77 0.76
C ARG A 36 9.99 20.77 0.65
N TRP A 37 9.29 19.98 1.47
CA TRP A 37 7.83 20.00 1.52
C TRP A 37 7.29 21.36 2.00
N GLN A 38 7.96 21.97 2.97
CA GLN A 38 7.64 23.32 3.44
C GLN A 38 7.85 24.37 2.34
N PHE A 39 8.93 24.28 1.57
CA PHE A 39 9.15 25.15 0.41
C PHE A 39 8.02 25.04 -0.62
N LEU A 40 7.49 23.83 -0.85
CA LEU A 40 6.37 23.59 -1.76
C LEU A 40 4.99 23.90 -1.14
N SER A 41 4.91 24.20 0.16
CA SER A 41 3.65 24.45 0.86
C SER A 41 2.78 25.52 0.19
N PRO A 42 3.30 26.70 -0.22
CA PRO A 42 2.48 27.70 -0.91
C PRO A 42 1.93 27.21 -2.26
N PHE A 43 2.66 26.34 -2.96
CA PHE A 43 2.20 25.73 -4.20
C PHE A 43 1.06 24.72 -3.95
N PHE A 44 1.16 23.90 -2.91
CA PHE A 44 0.07 22.98 -2.56
C PHE A 44 -1.16 23.74 -2.04
N ALA A 45 -0.96 24.77 -1.23
CA ALA A 45 -2.04 25.62 -0.74
C ALA A 45 -2.79 26.33 -1.88
N SER A 46 -2.10 26.79 -2.93
CA SER A 46 -2.77 27.37 -4.11
C SER A 46 -3.61 26.37 -4.91
N HIS A 47 -3.45 25.07 -4.65
CA HIS A 47 -4.27 23.99 -5.20
C HIS A 47 -5.28 23.42 -4.17
N GLY A 48 -5.49 24.11 -3.06
CA GLY A 48 -6.44 23.73 -2.01
C GLY A 48 -5.97 22.53 -1.18
N LEU A 49 -4.66 22.45 -0.91
CA LEU A 49 -4.03 21.35 -0.15
C LEU A 49 -3.19 21.93 0.99
N HIS A 50 -3.59 21.62 2.21
CA HIS A 50 -2.98 22.07 3.45
C HIS A 50 -2.08 20.96 4.01
N ILE A 51 -0.77 21.07 3.78
CA ILE A 51 0.17 20.03 4.22
C ILE A 51 0.28 19.95 5.75
N TYR A 52 0.53 18.75 6.26
CA TYR A 52 0.79 18.53 7.67
C TYR A 52 2.11 19.18 8.10
N ASN A 53 2.16 19.66 9.34
CA ASN A 53 3.35 20.27 9.93
C ASN A 53 4.09 19.28 10.83
N LEU A 54 5.42 19.33 10.90
CA LEU A 54 6.14 18.50 11.86
C LEU A 54 5.84 18.94 13.31
N GLY A 55 5.52 17.96 14.17
CA GLY A 55 5.33 18.18 15.61
C GLY A 55 6.62 18.47 16.39
N GLY A 56 7.77 18.52 15.71
CA GLY A 56 9.10 18.77 16.27
C GLY A 56 10.21 18.04 15.50
N PRO A 57 11.49 18.23 15.85
CA PRO A 57 12.59 17.48 15.22
C PRO A 57 12.41 15.96 15.40
N GLY A 58 12.12 15.26 14.31
CA GLY A 58 11.88 13.81 14.33
C GLY A 58 10.51 13.39 14.90
N GLY A 59 9.61 14.33 15.21
CA GLY A 59 8.23 14.04 15.60
C GLY A 59 7.33 13.72 14.39
N PRO A 60 6.10 13.23 14.63
CA PRO A 60 5.18 12.90 13.55
C PRO A 60 4.68 14.16 12.82
N GLY A 61 4.11 13.96 11.64
CA GLY A 61 3.36 14.99 10.93
C GLY A 61 2.02 15.21 11.63
N MET A 62 1.74 16.44 12.04
CA MET A 62 0.49 16.85 12.68
C MET A 62 -0.46 17.48 11.64
N PRO A 63 -1.77 17.18 11.72
CA PRO A 63 -2.74 17.73 10.78
C PRO A 63 -2.81 19.25 10.85
N PRO A 64 -3.22 19.92 9.76
CA PRO A 64 -3.51 21.34 9.79
C PRO A 64 -4.74 21.61 10.69
N LYS A 65 -4.76 22.75 11.38
CA LYS A 65 -5.91 23.13 12.23
C LYS A 65 -7.16 23.49 11.42
N HIS A 66 -6.98 23.97 10.19
CA HIS A 66 -8.05 24.34 9.28
C HIS A 66 -7.69 23.93 7.85
N PRO A 67 -8.68 23.47 7.05
CA PRO A 67 -10.04 23.11 7.47
C PRO A 67 -10.03 21.94 8.47
N VAL A 68 -11.12 21.75 9.23
CA VAL A 68 -11.27 20.58 10.11
C VAL A 68 -11.63 19.35 9.31
N SER A 69 -11.24 18.17 9.80
CA SER A 69 -11.51 16.93 9.09
C SER A 69 -13.02 16.65 8.97
N GLN A 70 -13.49 16.24 7.79
CA GLN A 70 -14.90 15.95 7.51
C GLN A 70 -15.20 14.44 7.41
N HIS A 71 -14.21 13.57 7.66
CA HIS A 71 -14.43 12.13 7.59
C HIS A 71 -15.46 11.65 8.62
N THR A 72 -16.33 10.76 8.18
CA THR A 72 -17.38 10.13 8.95
C THR A 72 -17.15 8.63 9.08
N ARG A 73 -17.92 7.95 9.93
CA ARG A 73 -17.85 6.48 10.07
C ARG A 73 -18.42 5.75 8.85
N THR A 74 -19.08 6.44 7.93
CA THR A 74 -19.70 5.92 6.71
C THR A 74 -19.32 6.81 5.54
N GLU A 75 -18.14 6.55 4.96
CA GLU A 75 -17.63 7.33 3.84
C GLU A 75 -17.93 6.69 2.50
N ALA A 76 -18.19 7.54 1.52
CA ALA A 76 -18.26 7.13 0.13
C ALA A 76 -16.85 6.87 -0.43
N TRP A 77 -16.75 5.97 -1.40
CA TRP A 77 -15.54 5.85 -2.19
C TRP A 77 -15.17 7.21 -2.81
N PRO A 78 -13.90 7.65 -2.79
CA PRO A 78 -12.71 6.89 -2.40
C PRO A 78 -12.16 7.20 -1.00
N TRP A 79 -12.97 7.81 -0.14
CA TRP A 79 -12.52 8.30 1.16
C TRP A 79 -12.47 7.19 2.21
N ALA A 80 -11.50 7.29 3.11
CA ALA A 80 -11.39 6.40 4.25
C ALA A 80 -12.42 6.75 5.32
N ARG A 81 -12.98 5.74 6.01
CA ARG A 81 -13.88 5.95 7.14
C ARG A 81 -13.10 6.44 8.36
N ARG A 82 -13.75 7.26 9.18
CA ARG A 82 -13.22 7.76 10.44
C ARG A 82 -13.11 6.63 11.47
N GLY A 83 -11.88 6.32 11.86
CA GLY A 83 -11.51 5.42 12.96
C GLY A 83 -10.71 6.14 14.07
N TYR A 84 -10.85 7.46 14.17
CA TYR A 84 -10.25 8.32 15.19
C TYR A 84 -11.33 9.15 15.91
N GLU A 85 -11.03 9.60 17.14
CA GLU A 85 -11.93 10.47 17.91
C GLU A 85 -11.46 11.93 17.84
N ASP A 86 -10.16 12.17 18.00
CA ASP A 86 -9.57 13.52 18.00
C ASP A 86 -8.73 13.76 16.72
N GLU A 87 -8.56 15.02 16.31
CA GLU A 87 -7.76 15.30 15.10
C GLU A 87 -6.29 14.91 15.27
N GLU A 88 -5.76 15.01 16.49
CA GLU A 88 -4.40 14.63 16.83
C GLU A 88 -4.09 13.15 16.50
N ASP A 89 -5.11 12.28 16.52
CA ASP A 89 -4.99 10.86 16.15
C ASP A 89 -4.73 10.65 14.64
N LEU A 90 -4.91 11.70 13.82
CA LEU A 90 -4.57 11.69 12.40
C LEU A 90 -3.08 11.92 12.15
N CYS A 91 -2.26 12.00 13.20
CA CYS A 91 -0.81 12.15 13.06
C CYS A 91 -0.23 11.13 12.06
N PHE A 92 0.89 11.49 11.44
CA PHE A 92 1.54 10.66 10.44
C PHE A 92 2.97 10.37 10.87
N ASP A 93 3.20 9.13 11.30
CA ASP A 93 4.51 8.71 11.82
C ASP A 93 5.55 8.51 10.72
N PHE A 94 5.11 8.32 9.48
CA PHE A 94 5.98 8.07 8.33
C PHE A 94 6.47 9.36 7.65
N VAL A 95 6.61 10.47 8.38
CA VAL A 95 7.21 11.73 7.84
C VAL A 95 8.68 11.58 7.40
N HIS A 96 9.28 10.43 7.66
CA HIS A 96 10.58 10.04 7.11
C HIS A 96 10.51 9.63 5.63
N ALA A 97 9.31 9.37 5.11
CA ALA A 97 9.09 9.01 3.71
C ALA A 97 9.24 10.25 2.82
N VAL A 98 10.39 10.38 2.16
CA VAL A 98 10.82 11.59 1.45
C VAL A 98 9.94 11.94 0.24
N ARG A 99 9.21 10.96 -0.30
CA ARG A 99 8.40 11.08 -1.52
C ARG A 99 6.91 11.23 -1.29
N VAL A 100 6.45 11.13 -0.04
CA VAL A 100 5.03 11.29 0.30
C VAL A 100 4.88 12.27 1.44
N TRP A 101 3.82 13.07 1.42
CA TRP A 101 3.48 13.96 2.52
C TRP A 101 1.97 14.02 2.71
N PRO A 102 1.47 13.89 3.94
CA PRO A 102 0.05 14.02 4.21
C PRO A 102 -0.39 15.48 4.11
N ALA A 103 -1.60 15.67 3.62
CA ALA A 103 -2.26 16.96 3.52
C ALA A 103 -3.77 16.81 3.74
N ARG A 104 -4.46 17.92 3.98
CA ARG A 104 -5.92 18.00 3.99
C ARG A 104 -6.38 18.90 2.86
N ASP A 105 -7.42 18.51 2.13
CA ASP A 105 -7.98 19.35 1.09
C ASP A 105 -8.93 20.44 1.67
N ASP A 106 -9.34 21.41 0.85
CA ASP A 106 -10.25 22.49 1.27
C ASP A 106 -11.63 21.98 1.78
N ASN A 107 -12.01 20.75 1.42
CA ASN A 107 -13.26 20.13 1.87
C ASN A 107 -13.08 19.34 3.17
N GLY A 108 -11.87 19.29 3.75
CA GLY A 108 -11.59 18.56 4.97
C GLY A 108 -11.35 17.06 4.78
N HIS A 109 -11.03 16.60 3.56
CA HIS A 109 -10.60 15.21 3.34
C HIS A 109 -9.09 15.06 3.49
N GLU A 110 -8.67 13.99 4.14
CA GLU A 110 -7.26 13.62 4.25
C GLU A 110 -6.75 12.99 2.96
N VAL A 111 -5.62 13.50 2.48
CA VAL A 111 -4.97 13.08 1.25
C VAL A 111 -3.48 12.85 1.47
N MET A 112 -2.89 12.08 0.56
CA MET A 112 -1.44 11.95 0.43
C MET A 112 -1.00 12.62 -0.86
N ILE A 113 0.02 13.47 -0.75
CA ILE A 113 0.72 14.04 -1.89
C ILE A 113 1.96 13.21 -2.13
N ARG A 114 2.13 12.69 -3.34
CA ARG A 114 3.25 11.81 -3.70
C ARG A 114 4.01 12.34 -4.89
N LEU A 115 5.33 12.51 -4.77
CA LEU A 115 6.21 12.82 -5.88
C LEU A 115 6.43 11.54 -6.70
N VAL A 116 5.82 11.43 -7.89
CA VAL A 116 5.86 10.21 -8.71
C VAL A 116 6.88 10.28 -9.85
N SER A 117 7.26 11.48 -10.30
CA SER A 117 8.20 11.67 -11.41
C SER A 117 8.99 12.97 -11.28
N GLY A 118 10.21 12.97 -11.81
CA GLY A 118 10.97 14.19 -12.10
C GLY A 118 10.90 14.52 -13.60
N PHE A 119 11.99 15.07 -14.14
CA PHE A 119 12.12 15.46 -15.54
C PHE A 119 11.92 14.31 -16.55
N GLU A 120 12.17 13.08 -16.13
CA GLU A 120 11.98 11.88 -16.94
C GLU A 120 10.75 11.11 -16.47
N MET A 121 10.01 10.54 -17.42
CA MET A 121 8.87 9.66 -17.15
C MET A 121 9.35 8.39 -16.42
N THR A 122 8.77 8.15 -15.24
CA THR A 122 9.00 6.95 -14.42
C THR A 122 7.94 5.88 -14.69
N ASP A 123 8.25 4.62 -14.37
CA ASP A 123 7.25 3.55 -14.39
C ASP A 123 6.11 3.79 -13.40
N GLU A 124 6.40 4.43 -12.27
CA GLU A 124 5.38 4.81 -11.32
C GLU A 124 4.35 5.80 -11.91
N LEU A 125 4.81 6.83 -12.63
CA LEU A 125 3.88 7.76 -13.29
C LEU A 125 3.10 7.06 -14.41
N ARG A 126 3.74 6.15 -15.17
CA ARG A 126 3.04 5.33 -16.18
C ARG A 126 1.98 4.44 -15.54
N ALA A 127 2.28 3.81 -14.41
CA ALA A 127 1.35 2.99 -13.64
C ALA A 127 0.16 3.84 -13.18
N PHE A 128 0.40 5.00 -12.55
CA PHE A 128 -0.68 5.92 -12.17
C PHE A 128 -1.56 6.30 -13.35
N GLN A 129 -0.98 6.66 -14.50
CA GLN A 129 -1.75 7.01 -15.70
C GLN A 129 -2.58 5.85 -16.24
N ARG A 130 -2.04 4.63 -16.24
CA ARG A 130 -2.72 3.42 -16.70
C ARG A 130 -3.84 2.97 -15.75
N LEU A 131 -3.64 3.12 -14.44
CA LEU A 131 -4.60 2.71 -13.41
C LEU A 131 -5.73 3.72 -13.21
N ASN A 132 -5.59 4.94 -13.74
CA ASN A 132 -6.57 6.03 -13.59
C ASN A 132 -7.26 6.42 -14.91
N THR A 133 -7.25 5.54 -15.93
CA THR A 133 -8.16 5.72 -17.07
C THR A 133 -9.61 5.49 -16.63
N PRO A 134 -10.62 6.05 -17.33
CA PRO A 134 -12.02 5.81 -17.00
C PRO A 134 -12.37 4.31 -16.92
N GLU A 135 -11.83 3.51 -17.85
CA GLU A 135 -12.04 2.05 -17.89
C GLU A 135 -11.41 1.38 -16.67
N ALA A 136 -10.15 1.72 -16.34
CA ALA A 136 -9.46 1.17 -15.19
C ALA A 136 -10.10 1.56 -13.86
N MET A 137 -10.60 2.79 -13.72
CA MET A 137 -11.30 3.23 -12.50
C MET A 137 -12.69 2.62 -12.36
N SER A 138 -13.33 2.21 -13.47
CA SER A 138 -14.63 1.55 -13.45
C SER A 138 -14.54 0.05 -13.16
N ASP A 139 -13.36 -0.56 -13.30
CA ASP A 139 -13.14 -1.97 -12.99
C ASP A 139 -13.10 -2.18 -11.47
N PRO A 140 -14.05 -2.93 -10.87
CA PRO A 140 -14.09 -3.12 -9.42
C PRO A 140 -12.86 -3.86 -8.87
N ARG A 141 -12.11 -4.56 -9.73
CA ARG A 141 -10.88 -5.27 -9.37
C ARG A 141 -9.70 -4.31 -9.19
N ASN A 142 -9.85 -3.03 -9.54
CA ASN A 142 -8.83 -2.02 -9.32
C ASN A 142 -8.73 -1.63 -7.84
N HIS A 143 -8.03 -2.46 -7.07
CA HIS A 143 -7.70 -2.21 -5.67
C HIS A 143 -6.51 -1.26 -5.54
N THR A 144 -6.58 -0.08 -6.17
CA THR A 144 -5.58 0.99 -6.02
C THR A 144 -6.25 2.31 -5.65
N LEU A 145 -5.49 3.24 -5.09
CA LEU A 145 -6.03 4.55 -4.74
C LEU A 145 -6.08 5.45 -5.98
N PRO A 146 -7.21 6.14 -6.24
CA PRO A 146 -7.33 6.99 -7.40
C PRO A 146 -6.48 8.26 -7.26
N ALA A 147 -5.93 8.72 -8.38
CA ALA A 147 -5.30 10.02 -8.52
C ALA A 147 -6.38 11.11 -8.60
N LEU A 148 -6.55 11.86 -7.51
CA LEU A 148 -7.47 12.99 -7.43
C LEU A 148 -6.96 14.20 -8.23
N LYS A 149 -5.64 14.43 -8.20
CA LYS A 149 -4.98 15.52 -8.92
C LYS A 149 -3.59 15.10 -9.39
N TYR A 150 -3.21 15.55 -10.57
CA TYR A 150 -1.82 15.56 -11.04
C TYR A 150 -1.30 17.00 -10.99
N LEU A 151 -0.30 17.26 -10.15
CA LEU A 151 0.29 18.58 -9.99
C LEU A 151 1.69 18.60 -10.59
N ARG A 152 2.05 19.71 -11.24
CA ARG A 152 3.37 19.90 -11.87
C ARG A 152 4.04 21.13 -11.32
N PHE A 153 5.29 20.98 -10.88
CA PHE A 153 6.10 22.08 -10.39
C PHE A 153 7.54 21.87 -10.82
N ASP A 154 8.06 22.75 -11.68
CA ASP A 154 9.46 22.76 -12.12
C ASP A 154 10.00 21.38 -12.56
N GLY A 155 9.28 20.72 -13.48
CA GLY A 155 9.63 19.39 -13.99
C GLY A 155 9.26 18.22 -13.07
N LEU A 156 8.85 18.47 -11.82
CA LEU A 156 8.34 17.45 -10.92
C LEU A 156 6.86 17.17 -11.19
N VAL A 157 6.46 15.91 -10.99
CA VAL A 157 5.06 15.47 -11.07
C VAL A 157 4.64 14.86 -9.74
N PHE A 158 3.59 15.43 -9.16
CA PHE A 158 2.97 14.93 -7.94
C PHE A 158 1.59 14.35 -8.25
N VAL A 159 1.25 13.27 -7.56
CA VAL A 159 -0.11 12.71 -7.52
C VAL A 159 -0.68 12.95 -6.14
N VAL A 160 -1.90 13.48 -6.09
CA VAL A 160 -2.70 13.58 -4.86
C VAL A 160 -3.70 12.43 -4.86
N MET A 161 -3.74 11.67 -3.78
CA MET A 161 -4.62 10.51 -3.61
C MET A 161 -5.27 10.53 -2.22
N PRO A 162 -6.42 9.88 -2.01
CA PRO A 162 -7.01 9.75 -0.68
C PRO A 162 -6.02 9.16 0.31
N ARG A 163 -6.05 9.60 1.58
CA ARG A 163 -5.25 8.97 2.63
C ARG A 163 -6.05 7.83 3.23
N TRP A 164 -5.47 6.64 3.19
CA TRP A 164 -5.97 5.44 3.85
C TRP A 164 -4.98 5.00 4.94
N GLY A 165 -5.44 4.23 5.92
CA GLY A 165 -4.61 3.77 7.03
C GLY A 165 -3.96 2.41 6.76
N SER A 166 -2.85 2.16 7.45
CA SER A 166 -2.10 0.88 7.50
C SER A 166 -2.83 -0.22 8.29
N GLY A 167 -4.17 -0.18 8.29
CA GLY A 167 -5.02 -1.01 9.14
C GLY A 167 -5.17 -2.50 8.78
N PRO A 168 -4.96 -3.00 7.54
CA PRO A 168 -5.32 -4.39 7.26
C PRO A 168 -4.50 -5.42 8.05
N PHE A 169 -3.26 -5.07 8.41
CA PHE A 169 -2.34 -5.93 9.17
C PHE A 169 -2.09 -5.39 10.59
N SER A 170 -2.90 -4.43 11.07
CA SER A 170 -2.74 -3.88 12.41
C SER A 170 -3.19 -4.89 13.47
N PRO A 171 -2.43 -5.05 14.58
CA PRO A 171 -2.85 -5.88 15.70
C PRO A 171 -4.10 -5.35 16.42
N PHE A 172 -4.55 -4.14 16.09
CA PHE A 172 -5.77 -3.59 16.66
C PHE A 172 -6.99 -3.75 15.74
N ALA A 173 -6.78 -4.15 14.48
CA ALA A 173 -7.83 -4.41 13.50
C ALA A 173 -8.25 -5.89 13.46
N ARG A 174 -8.77 -6.37 14.61
CA ARG A 174 -9.16 -7.77 14.80
C ARG A 174 -10.21 -8.23 13.79
N PHE A 175 -10.16 -9.52 13.45
CA PHE A 175 -11.13 -10.19 12.62
C PHE A 175 -12.18 -10.84 13.52
N SER A 176 -13.44 -10.56 13.23
CA SER A 176 -14.57 -11.14 13.96
C SER A 176 -14.93 -12.52 13.43
N THR A 177 -14.70 -12.74 12.13
CA THR A 177 -15.08 -13.97 11.42
C THR A 177 -13.99 -14.45 10.47
N ILE A 178 -13.97 -15.74 10.17
CA ILE A 178 -13.12 -16.31 9.12
C ILE A 178 -13.47 -15.71 7.74
N SER A 179 -14.74 -15.38 7.49
CA SER A 179 -15.13 -14.70 6.25
C SER A 179 -14.35 -13.40 6.01
N GLU A 180 -14.16 -12.58 7.06
CA GLU A 180 -13.41 -11.32 6.93
C GLU A 180 -11.94 -11.54 6.55
N LEU A 181 -11.34 -12.67 6.94
CA LEU A 181 -9.98 -13.05 6.52
C LEU A 181 -9.96 -13.42 5.04
N PHE A 182 -10.94 -14.18 4.56
CA PHE A 182 -11.07 -14.48 3.14
C PHE A 182 -11.32 -13.21 2.31
N ASP A 183 -12.20 -12.31 2.76
CA ASP A 183 -12.50 -11.05 2.07
C ASP A 183 -11.24 -10.19 1.89
N LEU A 184 -10.38 -10.14 2.91
CA LEU A 184 -9.07 -9.47 2.83
C LEU A 184 -8.18 -10.09 1.75
N VAL A 185 -7.94 -11.40 1.84
CA VAL A 185 -6.99 -12.09 0.95
C VAL A 185 -7.51 -12.11 -0.49
N GLU A 186 -8.82 -12.33 -0.69
CA GLU A 186 -9.45 -12.27 -2.01
C GLU A 186 -9.33 -10.88 -2.63
N SER A 187 -9.56 -9.80 -1.86
CA SER A 187 -9.42 -8.43 -2.38
C SER A 187 -8.01 -8.14 -2.87
N PHE A 188 -6.97 -8.58 -2.14
CA PHE A 188 -5.60 -8.34 -2.59
C PHE A 188 -5.21 -9.21 -3.79
N TYR A 189 -5.66 -10.47 -3.87
CA TYR A 189 -5.41 -11.28 -5.07
C TYR A 189 -6.20 -10.79 -6.29
N GLU A 190 -7.42 -10.30 -6.12
CA GLU A 190 -8.19 -9.64 -7.17
C GLU A 190 -7.49 -8.37 -7.67
N GLY A 191 -6.97 -7.55 -6.75
CA GLY A 191 -6.15 -6.39 -7.09
C GLY A 191 -4.85 -6.77 -7.80
N LEU A 192 -4.17 -7.83 -7.36
CA LEU A 192 -2.93 -8.27 -7.97
C LEU A 192 -3.14 -8.85 -9.38
N GLU A 193 -4.20 -9.64 -9.56
CA GLU A 193 -4.64 -10.08 -10.88
C GLU A 193 -4.85 -8.88 -11.82
N PHE A 194 -5.59 -7.86 -11.36
CA PHE A 194 -5.82 -6.65 -12.15
C PHE A 194 -4.52 -5.91 -12.49
N LEU A 195 -3.60 -5.74 -11.54
CA LEU A 195 -2.29 -5.11 -11.80
C LEU A 195 -1.51 -5.88 -12.87
N HIS A 196 -1.48 -7.21 -12.77
CA HIS A 196 -0.79 -8.07 -13.73
C HIS A 196 -1.45 -8.02 -15.12
N GLU A 197 -2.79 -8.01 -15.20
CA GLU A 197 -3.53 -7.77 -16.44
C GLU A 197 -3.16 -6.42 -17.08
N LYS A 198 -2.97 -5.37 -16.26
CA LYS A 198 -2.49 -4.05 -16.71
C LYS A 198 -0.97 -4.01 -16.93
N ARG A 199 -0.27 -5.14 -16.89
CA ARG A 199 1.18 -5.28 -17.13
C ARG A 199 2.00 -4.42 -16.17
N ILE A 200 1.58 -4.37 -14.92
CA ILE A 200 2.28 -3.69 -13.83
C ILE A 200 2.71 -4.74 -12.82
N ALA A 201 4.01 -4.88 -12.61
CA ALA A 201 4.56 -5.62 -11.47
C ALA A 201 4.84 -4.61 -10.35
N HIS A 202 4.30 -4.83 -9.15
CA HIS A 202 4.40 -3.93 -8.00
C HIS A 202 5.80 -3.94 -7.39
N ARG A 203 6.40 -5.12 -7.22
CA ARG A 203 7.77 -5.37 -6.73
C ARG A 203 8.07 -4.89 -5.30
N ASP A 204 7.06 -4.50 -4.54
CA ASP A 204 7.18 -4.11 -3.13
C ASP A 204 5.90 -4.40 -2.33
N ILE A 205 5.32 -5.56 -2.57
CA ILE A 205 4.17 -6.03 -1.78
C ILE A 205 4.68 -6.38 -0.39
N TYR A 206 4.35 -5.53 0.57
CA TYR A 206 4.67 -5.67 1.99
C TYR A 206 3.55 -5.03 2.81
N GLN A 207 3.37 -5.44 4.07
CA GLN A 207 2.25 -4.99 4.93
C GLN A 207 2.04 -3.47 4.97
N THR A 208 3.11 -2.68 4.89
CA THR A 208 3.03 -1.21 4.91
C THR A 208 2.47 -0.59 3.63
N ASN A 209 2.48 -1.35 2.53
CA ASN A 209 2.00 -0.94 1.21
C ASN A 209 0.60 -1.50 0.88
N LEU A 210 -0.02 -2.17 1.85
CA LEU A 210 -1.36 -2.72 1.79
C LEU A 210 -2.23 -1.96 2.80
N VAL A 211 -3.21 -1.22 2.32
CA VAL A 211 -4.00 -0.28 3.13
C VAL A 211 -5.48 -0.65 3.16
N MET A 212 -6.19 -0.11 4.15
CA MET A 212 -7.64 -0.26 4.34
C MET A 212 -8.28 1.12 4.41
N ASN A 213 -9.54 1.24 3.97
CA ASN A 213 -10.30 2.49 3.97
C ASN A 213 -10.73 2.96 5.36
N ILE A 214 -9.79 3.08 6.30
CA ILE A 214 -10.00 3.57 7.66
C ILE A 214 -8.81 4.44 8.06
N LEU A 215 -9.07 5.61 8.65
CA LEU A 215 -8.05 6.51 9.19
C LEU A 215 -8.08 6.50 10.72
N GLY A 216 -6.90 6.60 11.35
CA GLY A 216 -6.73 6.70 12.81
C GLY A 216 -5.97 5.54 13.44
N TYR A 217 -5.39 5.79 14.62
CA TYR A 217 -4.80 4.77 15.49
C TYR A 217 -5.92 4.12 16.32
N VAL A 218 -6.29 2.90 15.94
CA VAL A 218 -7.53 2.32 16.44
C VAL A 218 -7.26 1.50 17.70
N ASP A 219 -7.61 2.01 18.88
CA ASP A 219 -7.97 1.19 20.04
C ASP A 219 -9.47 1.37 20.32
N ILE A 220 -10.30 1.16 19.30
CA ILE A 220 -11.76 1.31 19.39
C ILE A 220 -12.42 -0.08 19.25
N PRO A 221 -12.61 -0.81 20.35
CA PRO A 221 -13.38 -2.07 20.39
C PRO A 221 -14.82 -1.97 19.89
N ARG A 222 -15.33 -0.75 19.66
CA ARG A 222 -16.74 -0.46 19.36
C ARG A 222 -17.04 -0.25 17.87
N PHE A 223 -16.04 -0.24 16.99
CA PHE A 223 -16.23 -0.02 15.56
C PHE A 223 -15.88 -1.26 14.75
N ASN A 224 -16.86 -1.85 14.05
CA ASN A 224 -16.58 -2.92 13.11
C ASN A 224 -15.88 -2.35 11.87
N MET A 225 -14.57 -2.32 11.94
CA MET A 225 -13.68 -1.88 10.87
C MET A 225 -13.82 -2.72 9.60
N ARG A 226 -14.20 -3.99 9.69
CA ARG A 226 -14.26 -4.90 8.55
C ARG A 226 -15.68 -5.23 8.12
N LYS A 227 -16.64 -4.35 8.44
CA LYS A 227 -18.04 -4.50 8.03
C LYS A 227 -18.12 -4.79 6.53
N LEU A 228 -18.68 -5.95 6.21
CA LEU A 228 -18.81 -6.44 4.85
C LEU A 228 -19.57 -5.44 3.97
N GLY A 229 -19.09 -5.24 2.74
CA GLY A 229 -19.64 -4.28 1.78
C GLY A 229 -19.19 -2.83 1.99
N GLU A 230 -18.61 -2.49 3.14
CA GLU A 230 -18.04 -1.16 3.42
C GLU A 230 -16.51 -1.15 3.43
N VAL A 231 -15.90 -2.23 3.93
CA VAL A 231 -14.45 -2.34 3.96
C VAL A 231 -13.89 -2.49 2.55
N LYS A 232 -12.82 -1.75 2.28
CA LYS A 232 -12.06 -1.83 1.03
C LYS A 232 -10.57 -1.87 1.34
N TYR A 233 -9.84 -2.56 0.49
CA TYR A 233 -8.40 -2.73 0.57
C TYR A 233 -7.75 -2.25 -0.73
N ALA A 234 -6.54 -1.71 -0.61
CA ALA A 234 -5.81 -1.19 -1.76
C ALA A 234 -4.29 -1.38 -1.65
N PHE A 235 -3.64 -1.52 -2.81
CA PHE A 235 -2.21 -1.38 -2.99
C PHE A 235 -1.83 0.09 -3.09
N ILE A 236 -0.73 0.45 -2.43
CA ILE A 236 -0.08 1.76 -2.54
C ILE A 236 1.42 1.58 -2.75
N ASP A 237 2.11 2.69 -3.00
CA ASP A 237 3.57 2.72 -3.16
C ASP A 237 4.07 1.94 -4.39
N PHE A 238 3.98 2.60 -5.55
CA PHE A 238 4.43 2.06 -6.83
C PHE A 238 5.88 2.49 -7.15
N ASP A 239 6.72 2.79 -6.16
CA ASP A 239 8.09 3.27 -6.40
C ASP A 239 9.01 2.24 -7.10
N ALA A 240 8.81 0.97 -6.76
CA ALA A 240 9.56 -0.17 -7.27
C ALA A 240 8.95 -0.76 -8.53
N CYS A 241 7.74 -0.29 -8.89
CA CYS A 241 6.95 -0.95 -9.91
C CYS A 241 7.64 -0.88 -11.28
N LEU A 242 7.33 -1.86 -12.12
CA LEU A 242 7.69 -1.84 -13.52
C LEU A 242 6.41 -1.90 -14.34
N THR A 243 6.33 -1.01 -15.34
CA THR A 243 5.20 -0.95 -16.27
C THR A 243 5.66 -1.45 -17.63
N PHE A 244 5.09 -2.57 -18.08
CA PHE A 244 5.45 -3.19 -19.35
C PHE A 244 4.45 -2.79 -20.47
N PRO A 245 4.83 -2.95 -21.76
CA PRO A 245 3.89 -2.88 -22.88
C PRO A 245 2.70 -3.83 -22.70
N GLU A 246 1.50 -3.43 -23.15
CA GLU A 246 0.26 -4.20 -22.93
C GLU A 246 0.27 -5.59 -23.59
N ASP A 247 1.03 -5.75 -24.67
CA ASP A 247 1.24 -6.99 -25.42
C ASP A 247 2.35 -7.88 -24.84
N SER A 248 2.98 -7.49 -23.73
CA SER A 248 4.03 -8.28 -23.10
C SER A 248 3.51 -9.64 -22.64
N ASP A 249 4.26 -10.69 -22.96
CA ASP A 249 4.06 -12.03 -22.42
C ASP A 249 4.64 -12.13 -21.00
N LEU A 250 3.74 -12.26 -20.03
CA LEU A 250 4.06 -12.26 -18.61
C LEU A 250 4.94 -13.45 -18.19
N ASP A 251 4.89 -14.57 -18.90
CA ASP A 251 5.59 -15.80 -18.49
C ASP A 251 7.10 -15.72 -18.79
N VAL A 252 7.47 -14.95 -19.82
CA VAL A 252 8.85 -14.85 -20.31
C VAL A 252 9.58 -13.59 -19.85
N VAL A 253 8.89 -12.60 -19.26
CA VAL A 253 9.54 -11.39 -18.72
C VAL A 253 10.62 -11.79 -17.71
N ARG A 254 11.81 -11.21 -17.87
CA ARG A 254 12.91 -11.35 -16.92
C ARG A 254 13.52 -9.98 -16.64
N VAL A 255 13.64 -9.63 -15.37
CA VAL A 255 14.27 -8.39 -14.89
C VAL A 255 15.24 -8.69 -13.75
N GLU A 256 16.13 -7.76 -13.42
CA GLU A 256 16.93 -7.88 -12.20
C GLU A 256 16.01 -7.81 -10.97
N ARG A 257 16.14 -8.79 -10.08
CA ARG A 257 15.35 -8.86 -8.86
C ARG A 257 15.68 -7.71 -7.93
N GLU A 258 14.65 -6.99 -7.51
CA GLU A 258 14.80 -5.98 -6.47
C GLU A 258 14.83 -6.66 -5.10
N MET A 259 15.93 -6.53 -4.36
CA MET A 259 16.12 -7.19 -3.07
C MET A 259 15.48 -6.39 -1.91
N ARG A 260 14.18 -6.12 -1.99
CA ARG A 260 13.41 -5.46 -0.92
C ARG A 260 13.12 -6.37 0.26
N ASN A 261 12.63 -5.79 1.35
CA ASN A 261 12.39 -6.47 2.62
C ASN A 261 11.64 -7.80 2.44
N GLN A 262 10.55 -7.80 1.68
CA GLN A 262 9.73 -9.00 1.51
C GLN A 262 10.41 -10.10 0.69
N VAL A 263 11.12 -9.72 -0.37
CA VAL A 263 11.94 -10.62 -1.19
C VAL A 263 13.06 -11.27 -0.37
N VAL A 264 13.72 -10.48 0.50
CA VAL A 264 14.74 -10.99 1.43
C VAL A 264 14.11 -11.89 2.49
N GLY A 265 12.94 -11.53 3.03
CA GLY A 265 12.20 -12.31 4.02
C GLY A 265 11.78 -13.70 3.49
N LEU A 266 11.46 -13.78 2.20
CA LEU A 266 11.22 -15.03 1.48
C LEU A 266 12.48 -15.87 1.24
N GLY A 267 13.67 -15.30 1.42
CA GLY A 267 14.94 -15.98 1.14
C GLY A 267 15.28 -16.09 -0.35
N LEU A 268 14.56 -15.38 -1.23
CA LEU A 268 14.88 -15.30 -2.65
C LEU A 268 16.29 -14.73 -2.86
N LYS A 269 16.97 -15.17 -3.93
CA LYS A 269 18.36 -14.78 -4.20
C LYS A 269 18.44 -13.68 -5.26
N PRO A 270 19.46 -12.79 -5.22
CA PRO A 270 19.70 -11.86 -6.32
C PRO A 270 19.86 -12.60 -7.65
N GLY A 271 19.44 -11.97 -8.75
CA GLY A 271 19.51 -12.55 -10.10
C GLY A 271 18.34 -12.11 -10.97
N MET A 272 18.28 -12.67 -12.18
CA MET A 272 17.13 -12.44 -13.07
C MET A 272 15.90 -13.18 -12.53
N CYS A 273 14.77 -12.49 -12.48
CA CYS A 273 13.50 -13.02 -11.99
C CYS A 273 12.35 -12.67 -12.92
N ASN A 274 11.24 -13.40 -12.79
CA ASN A 274 9.96 -12.93 -13.29
C ASN A 274 9.32 -12.07 -12.19
N PRO A 275 9.11 -10.76 -12.41
CA PRO A 275 8.66 -9.86 -11.35
C PRO A 275 7.21 -10.13 -10.93
N PHE A 276 6.38 -10.68 -11.83
CA PHE A 276 5.00 -11.04 -11.53
C PHE A 276 4.93 -12.28 -10.62
N LYS A 277 5.86 -13.24 -10.78
CA LYS A 277 5.99 -14.39 -9.88
C LYS A 277 6.46 -13.96 -8.50
N ASP A 278 7.46 -13.07 -8.44
CA ASP A 278 7.94 -12.50 -7.18
C ASP A 278 6.78 -11.80 -6.43
N ASP A 279 5.93 -11.03 -7.13
CA ASP A 279 4.74 -10.40 -6.54
C ASP A 279 3.73 -11.42 -5.95
N VAL A 280 3.45 -12.52 -6.66
CA VAL A 280 2.56 -13.59 -6.14
C VAL A 280 3.12 -14.19 -4.86
N LEU A 281 4.42 -14.49 -4.82
CA LEU A 281 5.08 -15.08 -3.65
C LEU A 281 5.11 -14.08 -2.48
N CYS A 282 5.39 -12.81 -2.73
CA CYS A 282 5.33 -11.75 -1.72
C CYS A 282 3.92 -11.64 -1.13
N LEU A 283 2.88 -11.61 -1.97
CA LEU A 283 1.50 -11.56 -1.47
C LEU A 283 1.10 -12.84 -0.73
N ALA A 284 1.52 -14.03 -1.21
CA ALA A 284 1.27 -15.30 -0.52
C ALA A 284 1.88 -15.32 0.89
N PHE A 285 3.07 -14.73 1.05
CA PHE A 285 3.71 -14.63 2.35
C PHE A 285 2.96 -13.72 3.32
N GLU A 286 2.40 -12.61 2.85
CA GLU A 286 1.58 -11.74 3.70
C GLU A 286 0.23 -12.37 4.01
N ALA A 287 -0.42 -12.94 3.00
CA ALA A 287 -1.72 -13.56 3.12
C ALA A 287 -1.70 -14.77 4.08
N GLN A 288 -0.66 -15.60 4.07
CA GLN A 288 -0.58 -16.75 4.99
C GLN A 288 -0.49 -16.31 6.44
N GLY A 289 0.18 -15.18 6.72
CA GLY A 289 0.27 -14.62 8.07
C GLY A 289 -1.09 -14.23 8.63
N MET A 290 -2.03 -13.89 7.76
CA MET A 290 -3.40 -13.53 8.15
C MET A 290 -4.33 -14.75 8.17
N LEU A 291 -4.38 -15.52 7.08
CA LEU A 291 -5.44 -16.49 6.86
C LEU A 291 -5.17 -17.84 7.53
N ARG A 292 -3.90 -18.25 7.71
CA ARG A 292 -3.57 -19.53 8.38
C ARG A 292 -3.91 -19.57 9.87
N VAL A 293 -4.35 -18.46 10.49
CA VAL A 293 -4.95 -18.52 11.83
C VAL A 293 -6.23 -19.37 11.84
N ALA A 294 -6.88 -19.54 10.69
CA ALA A 294 -8.03 -20.44 10.53
C ALA A 294 -7.63 -21.93 10.37
N GLU A 295 -6.35 -22.23 10.15
CA GLU A 295 -5.84 -23.59 9.85
C GLU A 295 -6.16 -24.60 10.97
N HIS A 296 -6.28 -24.14 12.22
CA HIS A 296 -6.62 -25.00 13.35
C HIS A 296 -8.02 -25.64 13.21
N SER A 297 -9.01 -24.89 12.74
CA SER A 297 -10.37 -25.41 12.50
C SER A 297 -10.62 -25.80 11.05
N LEU A 298 -9.82 -25.27 10.11
CA LEU A 298 -9.93 -25.49 8.66
C LEU A 298 -8.56 -25.88 8.07
N PRO A 299 -8.13 -27.15 8.21
CA PRO A 299 -6.83 -27.61 7.72
C PRO A 299 -6.59 -27.35 6.22
N GLU A 300 -7.65 -27.25 5.43
CA GLU A 300 -7.63 -26.95 4.00
C GLU A 300 -7.02 -25.57 3.70
N VAL A 301 -7.09 -24.62 4.66
CA VAL A 301 -6.43 -23.32 4.55
C VAL A 301 -4.91 -23.48 4.54
N GLY A 302 -4.37 -24.35 5.40
CA GLY A 302 -2.94 -24.68 5.40
C GLY A 302 -2.51 -25.31 4.08
N GLN A 303 -3.27 -26.32 3.65
CA GLN A 303 -3.02 -27.04 2.39
C GLN A 303 -3.05 -26.11 1.15
N PHE A 304 -3.90 -25.08 1.16
CA PHE A 304 -3.94 -24.08 0.10
C PHE A 304 -2.61 -23.33 -0.04
N PHE A 305 -2.04 -22.83 1.07
CA PHE A 305 -0.74 -22.16 1.02
C PHE A 305 0.41 -23.14 0.80
N ASP A 306 0.36 -24.33 1.39
CA ASP A 306 1.37 -25.38 1.17
C ASP A 306 1.48 -25.74 -0.32
N TRP A 307 0.36 -25.75 -1.04
CA TRP A 307 0.38 -25.95 -2.49
C TRP A 307 1.16 -24.86 -3.24
N ILE A 308 1.03 -23.58 -2.84
CA ILE A 308 1.81 -22.48 -3.46
C ILE A 308 3.30 -22.69 -3.20
N TRP A 309 3.67 -23.05 -1.96
CA TRP A 309 5.06 -23.23 -1.56
C TRP A 309 5.71 -24.53 -2.06
N ALA A 310 4.90 -25.51 -2.47
CA ALA A 310 5.37 -26.74 -3.06
C ALA A 310 5.76 -26.59 -4.54
N CYS A 311 5.33 -25.53 -5.22
CA CYS A 311 5.71 -25.24 -6.60
C CYS A 311 7.19 -24.84 -6.69
N ASP A 312 7.86 -25.32 -7.74
CA ASP A 312 9.15 -24.74 -8.14
C ASP A 312 8.94 -23.27 -8.55
N TYR A 313 9.99 -22.45 -8.43
CA TYR A 313 9.89 -21.02 -8.76
C TYR A 313 9.35 -20.79 -10.18
N GLU A 314 9.83 -21.57 -11.16
CA GLU A 314 9.35 -21.44 -12.54
C GLU A 314 7.91 -21.93 -12.74
N GLU A 315 7.35 -22.69 -11.80
CA GLU A 315 5.98 -23.17 -11.83
C GLU A 315 5.06 -22.37 -10.88
N THR A 316 5.55 -21.26 -10.31
CA THR A 316 4.77 -20.38 -9.43
C THR A 316 3.46 -20.01 -10.13
N PRO A 317 2.29 -20.28 -9.51
CA PRO A 317 1.00 -20.00 -10.13
C PRO A 317 0.80 -18.50 -10.33
N SER A 318 0.03 -18.11 -11.35
CA SER A 318 -0.35 -16.71 -11.54
C SER A 318 -1.33 -16.25 -10.46
N ALA A 319 -1.45 -14.93 -10.26
CA ALA A 319 -2.44 -14.34 -9.35
C ALA A 319 -3.87 -14.85 -9.63
N THR A 320 -4.23 -15.00 -10.91
CA THR A 320 -5.52 -15.58 -11.35
C THR A 320 -5.72 -17.00 -10.84
N VAL A 321 -4.73 -17.88 -11.00
CA VAL A 321 -4.84 -19.28 -10.57
C VAL A 321 -4.95 -19.36 -9.04
N VAL A 322 -4.18 -18.54 -8.31
CA VAL A 322 -4.26 -18.47 -6.85
C VAL A 322 -5.63 -17.97 -6.40
N LEU A 323 -6.14 -16.88 -7.00
CA LEU A 323 -7.46 -16.33 -6.69
C LEU A 323 -8.59 -17.32 -6.96
N GLN A 324 -8.55 -18.01 -8.10
CA GLN A 324 -9.55 -19.02 -8.45
C GLN A 324 -9.57 -20.15 -7.42
N ARG A 325 -8.40 -20.66 -7.02
CA ARG A 325 -8.31 -21.73 -6.03
C ARG A 325 -8.73 -21.26 -4.63
N LEU A 326 -8.43 -20.01 -4.26
CA LEU A 326 -8.89 -19.40 -3.01
C LEU A 326 -10.42 -19.32 -2.96
N ARG A 327 -11.05 -18.86 -4.04
CA ARG A 327 -12.52 -18.79 -4.17
C ARG A 327 -13.16 -20.17 -4.15
N GLN A 328 -12.52 -21.17 -4.77
CA GLN A 328 -12.97 -22.57 -4.68
C GLN A 328 -12.90 -23.10 -3.25
N LEU A 329 -11.80 -22.83 -2.53
CA LEU A 329 -11.67 -23.17 -1.11
C LEU A 329 -12.79 -22.51 -0.31
N ARG A 330 -12.96 -21.19 -0.42
CA ARG A 330 -14.04 -20.47 0.29
C ARG A 330 -15.43 -21.03 -0.03
N GLY A 331 -15.71 -21.30 -1.29
CA GLY A 331 -16.99 -21.84 -1.74
C GLY A 331 -17.27 -23.28 -1.28
N SER A 332 -16.25 -24.02 -0.84
CA SER A 332 -16.43 -25.35 -0.25
C SER A 332 -16.76 -25.34 1.24
N LEU A 333 -16.59 -24.19 1.91
CA LEU A 333 -16.85 -24.02 3.33
C LEU A 333 -18.32 -23.69 3.59
N GLY A 334 -18.89 -24.24 4.66
CA GLY A 334 -20.24 -23.91 5.12
C GLY A 334 -20.31 -22.57 5.84
N ASP A 335 -21.50 -21.95 5.87
CA ASP A 335 -21.75 -20.68 6.57
C ASP A 335 -21.30 -20.69 8.04
N ASP A 336 -21.51 -21.82 8.74
CA ASP A 336 -21.14 -21.96 10.15
C ASP A 336 -19.63 -21.95 10.35
N GLN A 337 -18.85 -22.45 9.38
CA GLN A 337 -17.39 -22.38 9.39
C GLN A 337 -16.92 -20.95 9.15
N LEU A 338 -17.49 -20.26 8.16
CA LEU A 338 -17.13 -18.89 7.81
C LEU A 338 -17.46 -17.87 8.91
N LYS A 339 -18.47 -18.14 9.75
CA LYS A 339 -18.88 -17.28 10.88
C LYS A 339 -18.05 -17.49 12.15
N GLN A 340 -17.18 -18.51 12.21
CA GLN A 340 -16.33 -18.74 13.37
C GLN A 340 -15.35 -17.57 13.58
N SER A 341 -15.07 -17.24 14.83
CA SER A 341 -14.01 -16.29 15.16
C SER A 341 -12.63 -16.96 15.03
N PRO A 342 -11.64 -16.28 14.43
CA PRO A 342 -10.30 -16.83 14.33
C PRO A 342 -9.65 -16.96 15.73
N VAL A 343 -8.91 -18.05 15.94
CA VAL A 343 -8.35 -18.43 17.25
C VAL A 343 -7.15 -17.57 17.70
N GLY A 344 -6.66 -16.71 16.82
CA GLY A 344 -5.61 -15.75 17.10
C GLY A 344 -5.48 -14.73 15.98
N GLN A 345 -4.40 -13.97 16.03
CA GLN A 345 -4.26 -12.76 15.25
C GLN A 345 -3.39 -12.91 14.01
N PHE A 346 -2.21 -13.52 14.18
CA PHE A 346 -1.27 -13.78 13.10
C PHE A 346 -0.78 -15.21 13.18
N TRP A 347 -0.44 -15.77 12.03
CA TRP A 347 0.28 -17.02 11.90
C TRP A 347 1.74 -16.74 11.54
N THR A 348 2.67 -17.32 12.30
CA THR A 348 4.10 -17.20 12.06
C THR A 348 4.76 -18.56 12.21
N LYS A 349 5.22 -19.16 11.10
CA LYS A 349 6.00 -20.42 11.07
C LYS A 349 5.37 -21.56 11.90
N GLY A 350 4.08 -21.81 11.68
CA GLY A 350 3.32 -22.87 12.35
C GLY A 350 2.84 -22.53 13.75
N ARG A 351 2.96 -21.27 14.19
CA ARG A 351 2.44 -20.79 15.47
C ARG A 351 1.40 -19.71 15.25
N ILE A 352 0.33 -19.75 16.03
CA ILE A 352 -0.69 -18.71 16.05
C ILE A 352 -0.39 -17.78 17.22
N GLU A 353 -0.24 -16.49 16.93
CA GLU A 353 -0.07 -15.45 17.93
C GLU A 353 -1.43 -15.11 18.55
N PRO A 354 -1.55 -15.14 19.89
CA PRO A 354 -2.81 -14.77 20.55
C PRO A 354 -3.10 -13.28 20.34
N TYR A 355 -4.38 -12.90 20.45
CA TYR A 355 -4.73 -11.49 20.52
C TYR A 355 -4.04 -10.83 21.71
N ARG A 356 -3.36 -9.71 21.45
CA ARG A 356 -2.78 -8.87 22.49
C ARG A 356 -3.84 -8.10 23.25
#